data_AF-A0A5C9E388-F1
#
_entry.id   AF-A0A5C9E388-F1
#
_cell.length_a   1.000
_cell.length_b   1.000
_cell.length_c   1.000
_cell.angle_alpha   90.00
_cell.angle_beta   90.00
_cell.angle_gamma   90.00
#
_symmetry.space_group_name_H-M   'P 1'
#
loop_
_entity.id
_entity.type
_entity.pdbx_description
1 polymer ?
#
loop_
_entity_poly.entity_id
_entity_poly.type
_entity_poly.pdbx_seq_one_letter_code
_entity_poly.pdbx_strand_id
1 'polypeptide(L)'
;MTKDGKTNYVYEFTYNSGPGLREIFQCKYVQPDEALGRFRKILALTENPFDFKISIFDESTREESSFQVKGSVDEMFQKFKVFLETSTGYVFSVRTSEEMYQDVDVENFEIETMSNFDKMQMIIYASFKHGKFSSLDVAEIYEDTFKEDLPKSTASTYLKRMWEDGKGHLERHGNRTGYTYRLRTEISEVQREVERAEEILAAIQIRASK
;
A
#
# COMPACT_ATOMS: atom_id res chain seq x y z
N MET A 1 15.70 -17.50 7.91
CA MET A 1 16.95 -17.02 8.56
C MET A 1 16.69 -15.59 9.04
N THR A 2 16.81 -15.38 10.35
CA THR A 2 16.85 -14.12 11.12
C THR A 2 16.00 -12.91 10.66
N LYS A 3 14.79 -12.81 11.21
CA LYS A 3 13.89 -11.63 11.20
C LYS A 3 14.27 -10.59 12.26
N ASP A 4 15.55 -10.24 12.37
CA ASP A 4 16.01 -9.18 13.28
C ASP A 4 17.05 -8.35 12.53
N GLY A 5 16.59 -7.28 11.88
CA GLY A 5 17.39 -6.54 10.91
C GLY A 5 17.05 -5.06 10.88
N LYS A 6 17.10 -4.38 12.03
CA LYS A 6 17.16 -2.92 12.03
C LYS A 6 18.53 -2.51 11.48
N THR A 7 18.54 -1.71 10.41
CA THR A 7 19.77 -1.10 9.89
C THR A 7 20.11 0.15 10.68
N ASN A 8 21.28 0.74 10.45
CA ASN A 8 21.65 2.07 10.94
C ASN A 8 21.39 3.16 9.88
N TYR A 9 20.62 2.85 8.83
CA TYR A 9 20.39 3.78 7.74
C TYR A 9 19.14 4.63 7.98
N VAL A 10 19.27 5.90 7.64
CA VAL A 10 18.18 6.86 7.58
C VAL A 10 18.09 7.35 6.15
N TYR A 11 16.96 7.08 5.51
CA TYR A 11 16.69 7.50 4.14
C TYR A 11 15.75 8.72 4.18
N GLU A 12 16.06 9.73 3.38
CA GLU A 12 15.25 10.93 3.21
C GLU A 12 14.93 11.10 1.72
N PHE A 13 13.64 11.24 1.42
CA PHE A 13 13.13 11.53 0.09
C PHE A 13 12.52 12.92 0.10
N THR A 14 13.13 13.83 -0.62
CA THR A 14 12.63 15.18 -0.82
C THR A 14 12.07 15.29 -2.24
N TYR A 15 10.87 15.82 -2.39
CA TYR A 15 10.29 16.10 -3.71
C TYR A 15 9.36 17.31 -3.70
N ASN A 16 9.10 17.87 -4.88
CA ASN A 16 8.14 18.96 -5.03
C ASN A 16 6.77 18.40 -5.41
N SER A 17 5.75 18.60 -4.57
CA SER A 17 4.38 18.15 -4.82
C SER A 17 3.52 19.21 -5.54
N GLY A 18 4.01 20.46 -5.64
CA GLY A 18 3.32 21.54 -6.32
C GLY A 18 4.11 22.87 -6.28
N PRO A 19 3.56 23.97 -6.84
CA PRO A 19 4.23 25.27 -6.86
C PRO A 19 4.54 25.78 -5.45
N GLY A 20 5.81 25.72 -5.03
CA GLY A 20 6.26 26.14 -3.70
C GLY A 20 6.01 25.14 -2.57
N LEU A 21 5.50 23.93 -2.87
CA LEU A 21 5.27 22.87 -1.90
C LEU A 21 6.37 21.82 -2.02
N ARG A 22 7.15 21.67 -0.94
CA ARG A 22 8.24 20.71 -0.81
C ARG A 22 7.88 19.69 0.27
N GLU A 23 7.77 18.43 -0.13
CA GLU A 23 7.53 17.31 0.76
C GLU A 23 8.85 16.64 1.15
N ILE A 24 8.91 16.16 2.38
CA ILE A 24 10.03 15.41 2.92
C ILE A 24 9.48 14.16 3.59
N PHE A 25 9.86 13.00 3.07
CA PHE A 25 9.56 11.71 3.67
C PHE A 25 10.84 11.08 4.21
N GLN A 26 10.78 10.58 5.45
CA GLN A 26 11.93 9.95 6.10
C GLN A 26 11.58 8.54 6.54
N CYS A 27 12.42 7.57 6.22
CA CYS A 27 12.37 6.23 6.82
C CYS A 27 13.69 5.93 7.55
N LYS A 28 13.56 5.44 8.78
CA LYS A 28 14.69 5.18 9.68
C LYS A 28 14.76 3.71 10.00
N TYR A 29 15.97 3.16 10.04
CA TYR A 29 16.26 1.81 10.53
C TYR A 29 15.61 0.69 9.71
N VAL A 30 15.38 0.95 8.42
CA VAL A 30 14.77 0.01 7.47
C VAL A 30 15.81 -0.61 6.56
N GLN A 31 15.54 -1.80 6.05
CA GLN A 31 16.41 -2.46 5.08
C GLN A 31 16.38 -1.75 3.71
N PRO A 32 17.44 -1.86 2.89
CA PRO A 32 17.47 -1.27 1.54
C PRO A 32 16.28 -1.68 0.66
N ASP A 33 15.84 -2.95 0.71
CA ASP A 33 14.62 -3.41 0.02
C ASP A 33 13.36 -2.64 0.46
N GLU A 34 13.23 -2.40 1.76
CA GLU A 34 12.09 -1.69 2.33
C GLU A 34 12.13 -0.19 1.96
N ALA A 35 13.33 0.42 1.97
CA ALA A 35 13.51 1.79 1.51
C ALA A 35 13.15 1.93 0.02
N LEU A 36 13.55 0.97 -0.81
CA LEU A 36 13.22 0.92 -2.23
C LEU A 36 11.71 0.76 -2.46
N GLY A 37 11.05 -0.11 -1.68
CA GLY A 37 9.59 -0.25 -1.72
C GLY A 37 8.85 1.02 -1.30
N ARG A 38 9.29 1.71 -0.24
CA ARG A 38 8.72 3.00 0.18
C ARG A 38 8.89 4.08 -0.89
N PHE A 39 10.03 4.13 -1.56
CA PHE A 39 10.25 5.05 -2.67
C PHE A 39 9.26 4.83 -3.81
N ARG A 40 8.98 3.57 -4.19
CA ARG A 40 7.96 3.24 -5.20
C ARG A 40 6.57 3.77 -4.82
N LYS A 41 6.18 3.65 -3.55
CA LYS A 41 4.90 4.18 -3.04
C LYS A 41 4.83 5.69 -3.18
N ILE A 42 5.90 6.41 -2.85
CA ILE A 42 5.94 7.88 -2.98
C ILE A 42 5.77 8.26 -4.46
N LEU A 43 6.49 7.60 -5.37
CA LEU A 43 6.36 7.86 -6.81
C LEU A 43 4.94 7.61 -7.34
N ALA A 44 4.25 6.57 -6.86
CA ALA A 44 2.88 6.25 -7.27
C ALA A 44 1.84 7.27 -6.75
N LEU A 45 2.10 7.90 -5.60
CA LEU A 45 1.21 8.90 -5.00
C LEU A 45 1.43 10.31 -5.58
N THR A 46 2.54 10.54 -6.28
CA THR A 46 2.83 11.83 -6.90
C THR A 46 2.31 11.87 -8.34
N GLU A 47 1.36 12.77 -8.62
CA GLU A 47 0.79 12.93 -9.97
C GLU A 47 1.83 13.36 -11.01
N ASN A 48 2.91 14.04 -10.60
CA ASN A 48 3.93 14.57 -11.50
C ASN A 48 5.28 14.79 -10.78
N PRO A 49 6.08 13.73 -10.59
CA PRO A 49 7.35 13.80 -9.89
C PRO A 49 8.42 14.44 -10.78
N PHE A 50 8.56 15.77 -10.74
CA PHE A 50 9.54 16.46 -11.60
C PHE A 50 10.96 16.47 -11.01
N ASP A 51 11.11 16.28 -9.70
CA ASP A 51 12.42 16.32 -9.02
C ASP A 51 12.39 15.57 -7.68
N PHE A 52 13.19 14.51 -7.56
CA PHE A 52 13.44 13.84 -6.29
C PHE A 52 14.90 14.04 -5.88
N LYS A 53 15.13 14.42 -4.63
CA LYS A 53 16.43 14.28 -3.97
C LYS A 53 16.31 13.17 -2.95
N ILE A 54 17.23 12.21 -3.01
CA ILE A 54 17.29 11.08 -2.10
C ILE A 54 18.61 11.19 -1.33
N SER A 55 18.52 11.19 0.00
CA SER A 55 19.67 11.11 0.91
C SER A 55 19.64 9.79 1.68
N ILE A 56 20.80 9.20 1.90
CA ILE A 56 21.05 8.06 2.77
C ILE A 56 22.08 8.49 3.78
N PHE A 57 21.72 8.44 5.05
CA PHE A 57 22.60 8.70 6.17
C PHE A 57 22.87 7.40 6.92
N ASP A 58 24.14 7.04 7.05
CA ASP A 58 24.57 5.91 7.88
C ASP A 58 24.92 6.43 9.27
N GLU A 59 24.14 6.10 10.29
CA GLU A 59 24.40 6.54 11.66
C GLU A 59 25.69 5.94 12.26
N SER A 60 26.16 4.80 11.73
CA SER A 60 27.34 4.10 12.23
C SER A 60 28.64 4.71 11.73
N THR A 61 28.72 5.07 10.45
CA THR A 61 29.87 5.75 9.86
C THR A 61 29.76 7.28 9.92
N ARG A 62 28.55 7.80 10.19
CA ARG A 62 28.16 9.22 10.11
C ARG A 62 28.35 9.82 8.72
N GLU A 63 28.27 8.98 7.69
CA GLU A 63 28.37 9.42 6.30
C GLU A 63 26.99 9.67 5.71
N GLU A 64 26.86 10.76 4.95
CA GLU A 64 25.66 11.05 4.16
C GLU A 64 26.01 10.98 2.67
N SER A 65 25.25 10.16 1.93
CA SER A 65 25.27 10.15 0.48
C SER A 65 23.94 10.68 -0.03
N SER A 66 23.96 11.58 -1.02
CA SER A 66 22.72 12.07 -1.62
C SER A 66 22.83 12.17 -3.14
N PHE A 67 21.71 11.98 -3.83
CA PHE A 67 21.62 12.18 -5.28
C PHE A 67 20.27 12.73 -5.69
N GLN A 68 20.26 13.47 -6.80
CA GLN A 68 19.03 13.96 -7.42
C GLN A 68 18.67 13.04 -8.59
N VAL A 69 17.41 12.62 -8.63
CA VAL A 69 16.88 11.71 -9.65
C VAL A 69 15.76 12.38 -10.43
N LYS A 70 15.85 12.24 -11.75
CA LYS A 70 14.88 12.71 -12.74
C LYS A 70 14.72 11.62 -13.81
N GLY A 71 13.58 11.64 -14.51
CA GLY A 71 13.25 10.69 -15.56
C GLY A 71 11.88 10.07 -15.39
N SER A 72 11.63 8.96 -16.08
CA SER A 72 10.43 8.14 -15.85
C SER A 72 10.46 7.46 -14.48
N VAL A 73 9.31 7.00 -13.98
CA VAL A 73 9.21 6.26 -12.72
C VAL A 73 10.17 5.07 -12.68
N ASP A 74 10.24 4.30 -13.77
CA ASP A 74 11.14 3.15 -13.88
C ASP A 74 12.61 3.56 -13.84
N GLU A 75 12.98 4.63 -14.55
CA GLU A 75 14.34 5.16 -14.52
C GLU A 75 14.73 5.65 -13.12
N MET A 76 13.81 6.32 -12.42
CA MET A 76 14.05 6.77 -11.05
C MET A 76 14.26 5.59 -10.10
N PHE A 77 13.42 4.56 -10.25
CA PHE A 77 13.47 3.35 -9.43
C PHE A 77 14.78 2.58 -9.65
N GLN A 78 15.19 2.38 -10.90
CA GLN A 78 16.45 1.70 -11.22
C GLN A 78 17.67 2.49 -10.70
N LYS A 79 17.68 3.82 -10.87
CA LYS A 79 18.76 4.67 -10.34
C LYS A 79 18.85 4.59 -8.82
N PHE A 80 17.71 4.58 -8.11
CA PHE A 80 17.72 4.43 -6.67
C PHE A 80 18.20 3.06 -6.21
N LYS A 81 17.80 1.99 -6.91
CA LYS A 81 18.32 0.64 -6.65
C LYS A 81 19.85 0.60 -6.71
N VAL A 82 20.44 1.08 -7.81
CA VAL A 82 21.90 1.14 -7.97
C VAL A 82 22.56 2.00 -6.87
N PHE A 83 21.92 3.10 -6.50
CA PHE A 83 22.41 3.96 -5.42
C PHE A 83 22.43 3.25 -4.07
N LEU A 84 21.39 2.47 -3.74
CA LEU A 84 21.34 1.65 -2.53
C LEU A 84 22.46 0.60 -2.53
N GLU A 85 22.70 -0.07 -3.66
CA GLU A 85 23.78 -1.06 -3.77
C GLU A 85 25.15 -0.44 -3.48
N THR A 86 25.38 0.74 -4.05
CA THR A 86 26.66 1.45 -3.92
C THR A 86 26.89 1.99 -2.52
N SER A 87 25.85 2.56 -1.90
CA SER A 87 25.95 3.25 -0.60
C SER A 87 25.88 2.33 0.60
N THR A 88 25.17 1.20 0.50
CA THR A 88 24.94 0.28 1.62
C THR A 88 25.69 -1.05 1.47
N GLY A 89 26.29 -1.31 0.30
CA GLY A 89 26.88 -2.62 -0.04
C GLY A 89 25.85 -3.74 -0.16
N TYR A 90 24.55 -3.42 -0.13
CA TYR A 90 23.47 -4.37 -0.31
C TYR A 90 23.44 -4.85 -1.75
N VAL A 91 23.30 -6.16 -1.96
CA VAL A 91 23.19 -6.73 -3.31
C VAL A 91 21.76 -7.14 -3.52
N PHE A 92 21.03 -6.42 -4.37
CA PHE A 92 19.72 -6.90 -4.79
C PHE A 92 19.92 -8.07 -5.74
N SER A 93 19.07 -9.09 -5.65
CA SER A 93 19.08 -10.14 -6.67
C SER A 93 18.73 -9.53 -8.03
N VAL A 94 19.58 -9.80 -9.03
CA VAL A 94 19.30 -9.43 -10.42
C VAL A 94 18.19 -10.34 -10.91
N ARG A 95 16.97 -9.81 -10.99
CA ARG A 95 15.88 -10.41 -11.74
C ARG A 95 15.94 -9.86 -13.16
N THR A 96 16.20 -10.74 -14.14
CA THR A 96 16.43 -10.40 -15.56
C THR A 96 15.17 -9.81 -16.19
N SER A 97 15.32 -9.00 -17.23
CA SER A 97 14.25 -8.36 -18.01
C SER A 97 13.19 -9.30 -18.64
N GLU A 98 13.37 -10.62 -18.57
CA GLU A 98 12.34 -11.60 -18.95
C GLU A 98 11.32 -11.85 -17.81
N GLU A 99 11.70 -11.55 -16.56
CA GLU A 99 10.79 -11.52 -15.40
C GLU A 99 10.06 -10.17 -15.27
N MET A 100 10.33 -9.18 -16.13
CA MET A 100 9.59 -7.91 -16.18
C MET A 100 8.15 -8.05 -16.69
N TYR A 101 7.79 -9.20 -17.27
CA TYR A 101 6.39 -9.57 -17.54
C TYR A 101 5.75 -10.40 -16.41
N GLN A 102 6.47 -10.60 -15.30
CA GLN A 102 5.88 -10.90 -14.00
C GLN A 102 5.85 -9.61 -13.19
N ASP A 103 4.99 -8.69 -13.61
CA ASP A 103 4.31 -7.81 -12.65
C ASP A 103 3.70 -8.68 -11.54
N VAL A 104 3.54 -8.12 -10.34
CA VAL A 104 2.95 -8.70 -9.12
C VAL A 104 3.95 -9.24 -8.07
N ASP A 105 4.86 -8.39 -7.59
CA ASP A 105 5.39 -8.47 -6.20
C ASP A 105 5.29 -7.12 -5.44
N VAL A 106 4.58 -6.14 -6.00
CA VAL A 106 4.26 -4.86 -5.33
C VAL A 106 3.02 -5.02 -4.46
N GLU A 107 2.01 -5.70 -5.00
CA GLU A 107 0.71 -5.90 -4.36
C GLU A 107 0.84 -6.81 -3.12
N ASN A 108 1.71 -7.81 -3.16
CA ASN A 108 1.96 -8.71 -2.02
C ASN A 108 2.49 -7.97 -0.77
N PHE A 109 3.38 -6.98 -0.94
CA PHE A 109 3.90 -6.20 0.18
C PHE A 109 2.91 -5.13 0.65
N GLU A 110 2.07 -4.61 -0.26
CA GLU A 110 0.99 -3.70 0.13
C GLU A 110 -0.05 -4.42 1.01
N ILE A 111 -0.46 -5.65 0.69
CA ILE A 111 -1.44 -6.39 1.48
C ILE A 111 -0.92 -6.77 2.86
N GLU A 112 0.31 -7.28 2.98
CA GLU A 112 0.90 -7.62 4.29
C GLU A 112 1.13 -6.39 5.18
N THR A 113 1.28 -5.20 4.59
CA THR A 113 1.47 -3.93 5.32
C THR A 113 0.18 -3.12 5.50
N MET A 114 -0.92 -3.50 4.83
CA MET A 114 -2.23 -2.85 4.98
C MET A 114 -2.81 -3.12 6.36
N SER A 115 -3.41 -2.08 6.95
CA SER A 115 -4.11 -2.25 8.22
C SER A 115 -5.34 -3.14 8.05
N ASN A 116 -5.79 -3.78 9.13
CA ASN A 116 -7.03 -4.57 9.10
C ASN A 116 -8.23 -3.74 8.64
N PHE A 117 -8.20 -2.42 8.86
CA PHE A 117 -9.21 -1.50 8.35
C PHE A 117 -9.16 -1.39 6.82
N ASP A 118 -7.96 -1.19 6.25
CA ASP A 118 -7.79 -1.03 4.80
C ASP A 118 -8.11 -2.35 4.06
N LYS A 119 -7.65 -3.48 4.61
CA LYS A 119 -7.98 -4.82 4.10
C LYS A 119 -9.49 -5.06 4.10
N MET A 120 -10.17 -4.70 5.17
CA MET A 120 -11.63 -4.82 5.26
C MET A 120 -12.34 -3.89 4.27
N GLN A 121 -11.86 -2.65 4.12
CA GLN A 121 -12.40 -1.69 3.17
C GLN A 121 -12.30 -2.23 1.72
N MET A 122 -11.16 -2.84 1.37
CA MET A 122 -10.97 -3.47 0.07
C MET A 122 -11.99 -4.59 -0.18
N ILE A 123 -12.17 -5.49 0.79
CA ILE A 123 -13.18 -6.56 0.70
C ILE A 123 -14.58 -5.99 0.53
N ILE A 124 -14.91 -4.93 1.27
CA ILE A 124 -16.22 -4.29 1.13
C ILE A 124 -16.46 -3.84 -0.30
N TYR A 125 -15.52 -3.09 -0.88
CA TYR A 125 -15.65 -2.59 -2.25
C TYR A 125 -15.70 -3.71 -3.30
N ALA A 126 -14.85 -4.72 -3.18
CA ALA A 126 -14.76 -5.77 -4.19
C ALA A 126 -15.89 -6.81 -4.08
N SER A 127 -16.27 -7.22 -2.87
CA SER A 127 -17.18 -8.35 -2.66
C SER A 127 -18.64 -7.94 -2.50
N PHE A 128 -18.92 -6.70 -2.10
CA PHE A 128 -20.29 -6.26 -1.76
C PHE A 128 -20.86 -5.18 -2.69
N LYS A 129 -20.47 -5.19 -3.95
CA LYS A 129 -20.97 -4.27 -4.99
C LYS A 129 -22.49 -4.36 -5.22
N HIS A 130 -23.12 -5.47 -4.85
CA HIS A 130 -24.55 -5.70 -5.02
C HIS A 130 -25.19 -6.14 -3.72
N GLY A 131 -26.26 -5.45 -3.32
CA GLY A 131 -27.08 -5.84 -2.17
C GLY A 131 -26.64 -5.23 -0.84
N LYS A 132 -27.21 -5.78 0.24
CA LYS A 132 -26.94 -5.36 1.62
C LYS A 132 -26.11 -6.43 2.30
N PHE A 133 -25.25 -6.00 3.23
CA PHE A 133 -24.36 -6.87 3.97
C PHE A 133 -24.28 -6.48 5.44
N SER A 134 -23.96 -7.44 6.29
CA SER A 134 -23.81 -7.26 7.73
C SER A 134 -22.35 -7.36 8.14
N SER A 135 -22.08 -7.03 9.41
CA SER A 135 -20.73 -7.21 9.96
C SER A 135 -20.31 -8.67 10.10
N LEU A 136 -21.26 -9.61 10.06
CA LEU A 136 -20.95 -11.04 10.01
C LEU A 136 -20.44 -11.43 8.62
N ASP A 137 -21.17 -11.05 7.57
CA ASP A 137 -20.79 -11.36 6.19
C ASP A 137 -19.40 -10.82 5.85
N VAL A 138 -19.07 -9.61 6.32
CA VAL A 138 -17.75 -9.00 6.11
C VAL A 138 -16.65 -9.77 6.84
N ALA A 139 -16.90 -10.24 8.06
CA ALA A 139 -15.91 -11.00 8.83
C ALA A 139 -15.61 -12.35 8.17
N GLU A 140 -16.65 -13.07 7.71
CA GLU A 140 -16.50 -14.35 7.02
C GLU A 140 -15.65 -14.21 5.75
N ILE A 141 -15.96 -13.23 4.88
CA ILE A 141 -15.19 -13.02 3.66
C ILE A 141 -13.74 -12.56 3.97
N TYR A 142 -13.55 -11.78 5.03
CA TYR A 142 -12.21 -11.37 5.48
C TYR A 142 -11.36 -12.56 5.89
N GLU A 143 -11.89 -13.42 6.75
CA GLU A 143 -11.23 -14.64 7.20
C GLU A 143 -10.93 -15.56 6.02
N ASP A 144 -11.86 -15.70 5.08
CA ASP A 144 -11.66 -16.53 3.89
C ASP A 144 -10.59 -15.97 2.94
N THR A 145 -10.53 -14.66 2.78
CA THR A 145 -9.62 -13.99 1.84
C THR A 145 -8.20 -13.88 2.38
N PHE A 146 -8.04 -13.40 3.63
CA PHE A 146 -6.73 -13.11 4.21
C PHE A 146 -6.22 -14.21 5.16
N LYS A 147 -7.05 -15.21 5.49
CA LYS A 147 -6.73 -16.25 6.48
C LYS A 147 -6.35 -15.68 7.85
N GLU A 148 -6.93 -14.53 8.18
CA GLU A 148 -6.75 -13.78 9.42
C GLU A 148 -8.09 -13.64 10.15
N ASP A 149 -8.12 -13.86 11.47
CA ASP A 149 -9.33 -13.69 12.29
C ASP A 149 -9.73 -12.22 12.41
N LEU A 150 -10.99 -11.90 12.08
CA LEU A 150 -11.55 -10.56 12.23
C LEU A 150 -12.80 -10.63 13.10
N PRO A 151 -12.68 -10.33 14.41
CA PRO A 151 -13.83 -10.36 15.31
C PRO A 151 -14.98 -9.50 14.79
N LYS A 152 -16.21 -10.04 14.83
CA LYS A 152 -17.43 -9.32 14.42
C LYS A 152 -17.57 -7.93 15.05
N SER A 153 -17.13 -7.76 16.31
CA SER A 153 -17.12 -6.46 16.99
C SER A 153 -16.18 -5.45 16.31
N THR A 154 -15.02 -5.91 15.84
CA THR A 154 -14.05 -5.13 15.05
C THR A 154 -14.65 -4.76 13.69
N ALA A 155 -15.19 -5.74 12.96
CA ALA A 155 -15.88 -5.48 11.68
C ALA A 155 -17.04 -4.47 11.84
N SER A 156 -17.83 -4.60 12.90
CA SER A 156 -18.91 -3.64 13.22
C SER A 156 -18.40 -2.23 13.50
N THR A 157 -17.26 -2.12 14.20
CA THR A 157 -16.62 -0.83 14.52
C THR A 157 -16.09 -0.17 13.25
N TYR A 158 -15.41 -0.93 12.39
CA TYR A 158 -14.86 -0.42 11.15
C TYR A 158 -15.95 -0.04 10.15
N LEU A 159 -17.02 -0.83 10.03
CA LEU A 159 -18.17 -0.46 9.20
C LEU A 159 -18.83 0.83 9.66
N LYS A 160 -18.96 1.01 10.99
CA LYS A 160 -19.46 2.26 11.55
C LYS A 160 -18.57 3.43 11.16
N ARG A 161 -17.23 3.29 11.26
CA ARG A 161 -16.26 4.32 10.85
C ARG A 161 -16.34 4.62 9.35
N MET A 162 -16.42 3.60 8.51
CA MET A 162 -16.59 3.80 7.05
C MET A 162 -17.92 4.49 6.73
N TRP A 163 -18.97 4.23 7.50
CA TRP A 163 -20.24 4.92 7.32
C TRP A 163 -20.21 6.38 7.81
N GLU A 164 -19.58 6.66 8.94
CA GLU A 164 -19.48 8.01 9.52
C GLU A 164 -18.46 8.89 8.78
N ASP A 165 -17.28 8.36 8.47
CA ASP A 165 -16.13 9.10 7.95
C ASP A 165 -15.85 8.83 6.46
N GLY A 166 -16.39 7.74 5.89
CA GLY A 166 -16.08 7.27 4.53
C GLY A 166 -16.81 8.02 3.41
N LYS A 167 -16.85 9.36 3.50
CA LYS A 167 -17.36 10.28 2.45
C LYS A 167 -18.78 9.95 1.94
N GLY A 168 -19.56 9.21 2.73
CA GLY A 168 -20.91 8.78 2.34
C GLY A 168 -20.94 7.63 1.33
N HIS A 169 -19.89 6.81 1.23
CA HIS A 169 -19.83 5.65 0.33
C HIS A 169 -20.75 4.50 0.76
N LEU A 170 -21.12 4.45 2.05
CA LEU A 170 -22.01 3.45 2.62
C LEU A 170 -23.35 4.06 3.03
N GLU A 171 -24.41 3.30 2.83
CA GLU A 171 -25.71 3.51 3.48
C GLU A 171 -25.89 2.49 4.59
N ARG A 172 -26.42 2.93 5.74
CA ARG A 172 -26.73 2.06 6.87
C ARG A 172 -28.23 1.91 7.06
N HIS A 173 -28.68 0.67 7.21
CA HIS A 173 -30.07 0.28 7.45
C HIS A 173 -30.14 -0.63 8.69
N GLY A 174 -31.32 -0.71 9.30
CA GLY A 174 -31.59 -1.65 10.41
C GLY A 174 -31.56 -1.01 11.80
N ASN A 175 -31.60 -1.87 12.82
CA ASN A 175 -31.68 -1.49 14.23
C ASN A 175 -30.40 -1.86 14.99
N ARG A 176 -30.34 -1.47 16.28
CA ARG A 176 -29.14 -1.57 17.13
C ARG A 176 -28.55 -2.99 17.25
N THR A 177 -29.35 -4.02 16.97
CA THR A 177 -28.96 -5.44 17.05
C THR A 177 -28.54 -6.05 15.72
N GLY A 178 -28.75 -5.37 14.59
CA GLY A 178 -28.51 -5.91 13.26
C GLY A 178 -28.44 -4.82 12.20
N TYR A 179 -27.40 -4.00 12.25
CA TYR A 179 -27.13 -3.05 11.18
C TYR A 179 -26.68 -3.79 9.91
N THR A 180 -27.29 -3.42 8.80
CA THR A 180 -26.88 -3.83 7.45
C THR A 180 -26.43 -2.61 6.67
N TYR A 181 -25.42 -2.75 5.84
CA TYR A 181 -24.82 -1.71 5.04
C TYR A 181 -25.02 -2.00 3.56
N ARG A 182 -24.97 -0.97 2.73
CA ARG A 182 -25.01 -1.06 1.27
C ARG A 182 -24.01 -0.08 0.69
N LEU A 183 -23.24 -0.52 -0.31
CA LEU A 183 -22.39 0.39 -1.08
C LEU A 183 -23.23 1.24 -2.03
N ARG A 184 -22.93 2.54 -2.07
CA ARG A 184 -23.57 3.49 -2.97
C ARG A 184 -22.87 3.48 -4.32
N THR A 185 -23.06 2.39 -5.06
CA THR A 185 -22.49 2.21 -6.39
C THR A 185 -23.04 3.20 -7.42
N GLU A 186 -24.04 4.00 -7.06
CA GLU A 186 -24.47 5.17 -7.84
C GLU A 186 -23.45 6.34 -7.84
N ILE A 187 -22.48 6.35 -6.93
CA ILE A 187 -21.44 7.39 -6.84
C ILE A 187 -20.22 6.97 -7.69
N SER A 188 -19.78 7.84 -8.60
CA SER A 188 -18.65 7.56 -9.50
C SER A 188 -17.30 7.37 -8.78
N GLU A 189 -17.11 7.94 -7.59
CA GLU A 189 -15.94 7.66 -6.73
C GLU A 189 -16.00 6.23 -6.19
N VAL A 190 -17.17 5.78 -5.74
CA VAL A 190 -17.37 4.39 -5.25
C VAL A 190 -17.14 3.39 -6.38
N GLN A 191 -17.60 3.66 -7.60
CA GLN A 191 -17.36 2.78 -8.74
C GLN A 191 -15.86 2.60 -9.03
N ARG A 192 -15.08 3.68 -8.99
CA ARG A 192 -13.62 3.62 -9.16
C ARG A 192 -12.94 2.81 -8.07
N GLU A 193 -13.37 2.97 -6.82
CA GLU A 193 -12.84 2.17 -5.69
C GLU A 193 -13.24 0.70 -5.79
N VAL A 194 -14.44 0.39 -6.31
CA VAL A 194 -14.89 -0.99 -6.58
C VAL A 194 -14.03 -1.64 -7.66
N GLU A 195 -13.85 -0.98 -8.81
CA GLU A 195 -13.00 -1.49 -9.90
C GLU A 195 -11.57 -1.76 -9.40
N ARG A 196 -10.99 -0.80 -8.69
CA ARG A 196 -9.66 -0.93 -8.10
C ARG A 196 -9.58 -2.10 -7.11
N ALA A 197 -10.57 -2.25 -6.23
CA ALA A 197 -10.57 -3.32 -5.24
C ALA A 197 -10.77 -4.70 -5.87
N GLU A 198 -11.59 -4.81 -6.92
CA GLU A 198 -11.79 -6.05 -7.68
C GLU A 198 -10.50 -6.49 -8.38
N GLU A 199 -9.77 -5.56 -9.02
CA GLU A 199 -8.47 -5.85 -9.64
C GLU A 199 -7.48 -6.41 -8.61
N ILE A 200 -7.39 -5.76 -7.45
CA ILE A 200 -6.47 -6.18 -6.39
C ILE A 200 -6.89 -7.55 -5.81
N LEU A 201 -8.16 -7.77 -5.48
CA LEU A 201 -8.61 -9.07 -4.96
C LEU A 201 -8.48 -10.21 -5.99
N ALA A 202 -8.71 -9.94 -7.27
CA ALA A 202 -8.56 -10.93 -8.33
C ALA A 202 -7.09 -11.36 -8.45
N ALA A 203 -6.15 -10.41 -8.38
CA ALA A 203 -4.72 -10.71 -8.35
C ALA A 203 -4.33 -11.62 -7.16
N ILE A 204 -4.97 -11.42 -6.00
CA ILE A 204 -4.76 -12.26 -4.80
C ILE A 204 -5.31 -13.68 -5.00
N GLN A 205 -6.56 -13.82 -5.46
CA GLN A 205 -7.24 -15.13 -5.56
C GLN A 205 -6.65 -16.04 -6.64
N ILE A 206 -6.16 -15.48 -7.74
CA ILE A 206 -5.46 -16.24 -8.80
C ILE A 206 -4.19 -16.92 -8.24
N ARG A 207 -3.56 -16.33 -7.23
CA ARG A 207 -2.33 -16.85 -6.62
C ARG A 207 -2.59 -17.93 -5.56
N ALA A 208 -3.71 -17.85 -4.84
CA ALA A 208 -4.09 -18.86 -3.83
C ALA A 208 -4.54 -20.21 -4.44
N SER A 209 -4.89 -20.22 -5.74
CA SER A 209 -5.31 -21.43 -6.47
C SER A 209 -4.18 -22.13 -7.25
N LYS A 210 -2.92 -21.69 -7.09
CA LYS A 210 -1.73 -22.29 -7.74
C LYS A 210 -0.92 -23.16 -6.77
#